data_AF-A0A7S3HJ41-F1
#
_entry.id   AF-A0A7S3HJ41-F1
#
_cell.length_a   1.000
_cell.length_b   1.000
_cell.length_c   1.000
_cell.angle_alpha   90.00
_cell.angle_beta   90.00
_cell.angle_gamma   90.00
#
_symmetry.space_group_name_H-M   'P 1'
#
loop_
_entity.id
_entity.type
_entity.pdbx_description
1 polymer ?
#
loop_
_entity_poly.entity_id
_entity_poly.type
_entity_poly.pdbx_seq_one_letter_code
_entity_poly.pdbx_strand_id
1 'polypeptide(L)'
;ATGGRIGVRLSETGPRLTLQLVKVEEGICNGGVLYHRFQTKTPTQQQVLEAKAKQRKSLQKRNDMLERNLVGAKANKKRMEDKKAQRIKDHQGGGYEEEEDAGAVETHVSHHVKAKAEGGGGGASDTGKRKKFHPLFG
;
A
#
# COMPACT_ATOMS: atom_id res chain seq x y z
N ALA A 1 -52.11 21.80 -33.72
CA ALA A 1 -51.90 21.82 -32.26
C ALA A 1 -50.73 22.74 -31.95
N THR A 2 -51.00 23.97 -31.50
CA THR A 2 -49.99 24.96 -31.12
C THR A 2 -49.57 24.69 -29.68
N GLY A 3 -48.37 24.15 -29.49
CA GLY A 3 -47.82 23.86 -28.15
C GLY A 3 -47.67 25.13 -27.32
N GLY A 4 -48.27 25.15 -26.13
CA GLY A 4 -48.20 26.28 -25.20
C GLY A 4 -46.76 26.54 -24.76
N ARG A 5 -46.35 27.82 -24.77
CA ARG A 5 -45.02 28.23 -24.29
C ARG A 5 -45.07 28.44 -22.78
N ILE A 6 -44.17 27.76 -22.06
CA ILE A 6 -44.00 27.91 -20.61
C ILE A 6 -42.85 28.89 -20.36
N GLY A 7 -43.08 29.91 -19.54
CA GLY A 7 -42.07 30.88 -19.12
C GLY A 7 -41.55 30.56 -17.71
N VAL A 8 -40.23 30.52 -17.54
CA VAL A 8 -39.58 30.26 -16.24
C VAL A 8 -38.91 31.55 -15.75
N ARG A 9 -39.23 31.97 -14.52
CA ARG A 9 -38.62 33.13 -13.87
C ARG A 9 -37.54 32.66 -12.90
N LEU A 10 -36.32 33.15 -13.09
CA LEU A 10 -35.21 32.90 -12.18
C LEU A 10 -35.07 34.06 -11.19
N SER A 11 -34.76 33.75 -9.95
CA SER A 11 -34.37 34.71 -8.91
C SER A 11 -33.05 34.26 -8.33
N GLU A 12 -32.11 35.18 -8.14
CA GLU A 12 -30.86 34.82 -7.48
C GLU A 12 -31.08 34.45 -6.02
N THR A 13 -30.39 33.41 -5.59
CA THR A 13 -30.32 32.99 -4.20
C THR A 13 -28.86 32.73 -3.87
N GLY A 14 -28.35 33.43 -2.87
CA GLY A 14 -27.01 33.23 -2.35
C GLY A 14 -25.91 34.07 -3.02
N PRO A 15 -24.67 33.90 -2.52
CA PRO A 15 -23.53 34.69 -2.95
C PRO A 15 -23.07 34.31 -4.37
N ARG A 16 -22.63 35.32 -5.13
CA ARG A 16 -22.00 35.14 -6.43
C ARG A 16 -20.52 34.81 -6.23
N LEU A 17 -20.06 33.71 -6.84
CA LEU A 17 -18.67 33.31 -6.80
C LEU A 17 -18.02 33.52 -8.16
N THR A 18 -16.80 34.06 -8.15
CA THR A 18 -15.90 34.05 -9.30
C THR A 18 -14.68 33.23 -8.90
N LEU A 19 -14.48 32.10 -9.59
CA LEU A 19 -13.42 31.16 -9.25
C LEU A 19 -12.26 31.28 -10.24
N GLN A 20 -11.04 31.05 -9.74
CA GLN A 20 -9.82 31.02 -10.55
C GLN A 20 -9.09 29.69 -10.34
N LEU A 21 -8.68 29.05 -11.43
CA LEU A 21 -7.89 27.81 -11.36
C LEU A 21 -6.48 28.10 -10.83
N VAL A 22 -6.14 27.48 -9.70
CA VAL A 22 -4.81 27.59 -9.07
C VAL A 22 -4.01 26.29 -9.24
N LYS A 23 -4.66 25.14 -8.99
CA LYS A 23 -3.99 23.84 -8.91
C LYS A 23 -4.93 22.72 -9.35
N VAL A 24 -4.36 21.70 -9.99
CA VAL A 24 -5.05 20.43 -10.28
C VAL A 24 -4.26 19.30 -9.63
N GLU A 25 -4.96 18.45 -8.88
CA GLU A 25 -4.40 17.27 -8.22
C GLU A 25 -5.14 16.00 -8.68
N GLU A 26 -4.44 14.86 -8.62
CA GLU A 26 -5.06 13.55 -8.83
C GLU A 26 -5.94 13.18 -7.62
N GLY A 27 -7.20 12.84 -7.86
CA GLY A 27 -8.12 12.38 -6.82
C GLY A 27 -8.43 13.44 -5.75
N ILE A 28 -8.81 12.97 -4.55
CA ILE A 28 -9.22 13.83 -3.45
C ILE A 28 -8.01 14.05 -2.52
N CYS A 29 -7.47 15.26 -2.55
CA CYS A 29 -6.49 15.82 -1.59
C CYS A 29 -5.19 15.03 -1.35
N ASN A 30 -4.92 13.95 -2.10
CA ASN A 30 -3.83 13.01 -1.78
C ASN A 30 -2.96 12.62 -2.99
N GLY A 31 -3.29 13.11 -4.18
CA GLY A 31 -2.59 12.74 -5.40
C GLY A 31 -1.46 13.68 -5.81
N GLY A 32 -0.82 13.32 -6.93
CA GLY A 32 0.19 14.16 -7.54
C GLY A 32 -0.41 15.45 -8.10
N VAL A 33 0.38 16.52 -8.08
CA VAL A 33 0.00 17.80 -8.70
C VAL A 33 0.20 17.67 -10.21
N LEU A 34 -0.86 17.89 -10.99
CA LEU A 34 -0.84 17.84 -12.45
C LEU A 34 -0.57 19.23 -13.05
N TYR A 35 -1.09 20.26 -12.41
CA TYR A 35 -0.95 21.65 -12.85
C TYR A 35 -0.90 22.57 -11.64
N HIS A 36 -0.08 23.62 -11.71
CA HIS A 36 -0.09 24.70 -10.73
C HIS A 36 0.27 26.02 -11.42
N ARG A 37 -0.57 27.05 -11.23
CA ARG A 37 -0.46 28.34 -11.95
C ARG A 37 0.81 29.13 -11.58
N PHE A 38 1.20 29.11 -10.31
CA PHE A 38 2.28 29.96 -9.78
C PHE A 38 3.58 29.22 -9.47
N GLN A 39 3.59 27.89 -9.60
CA GLN A 39 4.73 27.06 -9.19
C GLN A 39 4.98 26.02 -10.27
N THR A 40 6.09 26.15 -10.98
CA THR A 40 6.50 25.17 -11.97
C THR A 40 7.61 24.32 -11.37
N LYS A 41 7.41 23.01 -11.33
CA LYS A 41 8.46 22.08 -10.92
C LYS A 41 9.29 21.71 -12.13
N THR A 42 10.59 21.50 -11.92
CA THR A 42 11.44 20.96 -12.99
C THR A 42 10.99 19.53 -13.31
N PRO A 43 11.18 19.04 -14.55
CA PRO A 43 10.80 17.69 -14.92
C PRO A 43 11.47 16.63 -14.03
N THR A 44 12.71 16.86 -13.61
CA THR A 44 13.44 16.01 -12.67
C THR A 44 12.77 15.95 -11.30
N GLN A 45 12.34 17.08 -10.75
CA GLN A 45 11.61 17.12 -9.48
C GLN A 45 10.25 16.43 -9.59
N GLN A 46 9.57 16.57 -10.72
CA GLN A 46 8.28 15.93 -10.96
C GLN A 46 8.40 14.40 -10.96
N GLN A 47 9.43 13.85 -11.62
CA GLN A 47 9.71 12.41 -11.60
C GLN A 47 10.00 11.88 -10.19
N VAL A 48 10.80 12.61 -9.40
CA VAL A 48 11.09 12.23 -8.01
C VAL A 48 9.82 12.20 -7.16
N LEU A 49 8.95 13.19 -7.33
CA LEU A 49 7.68 13.26 -6.60
C LEU A 49 6.72 12.14 -7.02
N GLU A 50 6.67 11.81 -8.30
CA GLU A 50 5.87 10.71 -8.81
C GLU A 50 6.38 9.35 -8.29
N ALA A 51 7.69 9.13 -8.28
CA ALA A 51 8.30 7.93 -7.72
C ALA A 51 7.99 7.79 -6.22
N LYS A 52 8.14 8.87 -5.44
CA LYS A 52 7.77 8.90 -4.02
C LYS A 52 6.28 8.64 -3.80
N ALA A 53 5.41 9.19 -4.64
CA ALA A 53 3.97 8.95 -4.57
C ALA A 53 3.63 7.48 -4.88
N LYS A 54 4.24 6.88 -5.90
CA LYS A 54 4.09 5.45 -6.23
C LYS A 54 4.57 4.56 -5.08
N GLN A 55 5.72 4.87 -4.49
CA GLN A 55 6.24 4.14 -3.33
C GLN A 55 5.30 4.24 -2.12
N ARG A 56 4.76 5.43 -1.84
CA ARG A 56 3.77 5.59 -0.75
C ARG A 56 2.51 4.76 -1.00
N LYS A 57 1.97 4.78 -2.24
CA LYS A 57 0.80 3.98 -2.63
C LYS A 57 1.08 2.47 -2.50
N SER A 58 2.28 1.99 -2.85
CA SER A 58 2.62 0.56 -2.72
C SER A 58 2.81 0.11 -1.28
N LEU A 59 3.47 0.94 -0.45
CA LEU A 59 3.63 0.68 0.99
C LEU A 59 2.28 0.66 1.71
N GLN A 60 1.38 1.59 1.40
CA GLN A 60 0.03 1.61 1.97
C GLN A 60 -0.73 0.33 1.63
N LYS A 61 -0.77 -0.07 0.35
CA LYS A 61 -1.42 -1.33 -0.06
C LYS A 61 -0.83 -2.56 0.63
N ARG A 62 0.49 -2.58 0.83
CA ARG A 62 1.17 -3.65 1.56
C ARG A 62 0.73 -3.68 3.02
N ASN A 63 0.71 -2.53 3.70
CA ASN A 63 0.29 -2.45 5.10
C ASN A 63 -1.16 -2.88 5.28
N ASP A 64 -2.07 -2.39 4.42
CA ASP A 64 -3.48 -2.78 4.44
C ASP A 64 -3.66 -4.31 4.26
N MET A 65 -2.84 -4.93 3.41
CA MET A 65 -2.86 -6.39 3.21
C MET A 65 -2.38 -7.13 4.47
N LEU A 66 -1.28 -6.67 5.07
CA LEU A 66 -0.73 -7.28 6.29
C LEU A 66 -1.72 -7.17 7.44
N GLU A 67 -2.36 -6.03 7.62
CA GLU A 67 -3.38 -5.83 8.65
C GLU A 67 -4.56 -6.80 8.47
N ARG A 68 -5.08 -6.93 7.25
CA ARG A 68 -6.15 -7.90 6.94
C ARG A 68 -5.73 -9.34 7.26
N ASN A 69 -4.51 -9.73 6.88
CA ASN A 69 -3.99 -11.08 7.13
C ASN A 69 -3.82 -11.34 8.64
N LEU A 70 -3.32 -10.36 9.40
CA LEU A 70 -3.17 -10.47 10.85
C LEU A 70 -4.52 -10.59 11.56
N VAL A 71 -5.52 -9.82 11.14
CA VAL A 71 -6.89 -9.94 11.67
C VAL A 71 -7.46 -11.33 11.38
N GLY A 72 -7.32 -11.82 10.14
CA GLY A 72 -7.78 -13.15 9.75
C GLY A 72 -7.07 -14.28 10.53
N ALA A 73 -5.76 -14.19 10.68
CA ALA A 73 -4.96 -15.17 11.42
C ALA A 73 -5.35 -15.22 12.91
N LYS A 74 -5.53 -14.05 13.55
CA LYS A 74 -6.00 -13.97 14.95
C LYS A 74 -7.39 -14.55 15.13
N ALA A 75 -8.32 -14.27 14.21
CA ALA A 75 -9.67 -14.81 14.24
C ALA A 75 -9.68 -16.35 14.08
N ASN A 76 -8.88 -16.89 13.15
CA ASN A 76 -8.74 -18.33 12.97
C ASN A 76 -8.10 -19.01 14.17
N LYS A 77 -7.03 -18.44 14.74
CA LYS A 77 -6.39 -18.97 15.95
C LYS A 77 -7.41 -19.07 17.10
N LYS A 78 -8.16 -18.00 17.36
CA LYS A 78 -9.22 -18.01 18.38
C LYS A 78 -10.28 -19.07 18.10
N ARG A 79 -10.75 -19.21 16.86
CA ARG A 79 -11.72 -20.24 16.48
C ARG A 79 -11.20 -21.66 16.70
N MET A 80 -9.91 -21.91 16.45
CA MET A 80 -9.29 -23.21 16.68
C MET A 80 -9.13 -23.50 18.19
N GLU A 81 -8.75 -22.50 18.97
CA GLU A 81 -8.68 -22.59 20.44
C GLU A 81 -10.07 -22.87 21.05
N ASP A 82 -11.11 -22.16 20.60
CA ASP A 82 -12.50 -22.36 21.04
C ASP A 82 -12.99 -23.77 20.68
N LYS A 83 -12.72 -24.24 19.44
CA LYS A 83 -13.04 -25.62 19.01
C LYS A 83 -12.30 -26.67 19.86
N LYS A 84 -11.02 -26.46 20.14
CA LYS A 84 -10.23 -27.37 20.98
C LYS A 84 -10.80 -27.42 22.39
N ALA A 85 -11.12 -26.26 22.98
CA ALA A 85 -11.75 -26.18 24.29
C ALA A 85 -13.12 -26.86 24.34
N GLN A 86 -13.92 -26.75 23.27
CA GLN A 86 -15.21 -27.43 23.17
C GLN A 86 -15.07 -28.95 23.06
N ARG A 87 -14.15 -29.44 22.21
CA ARG A 87 -13.83 -30.88 22.12
C ARG A 87 -13.39 -31.47 23.47
N ILE A 88 -12.56 -30.73 24.22
CA ILE A 88 -12.11 -31.15 25.57
C ILE A 88 -13.27 -31.24 26.55
N LYS A 89 -14.23 -30.30 26.51
CA LYS A 89 -15.45 -30.34 27.34
C LYS A 89 -16.35 -31.53 26.96
N ASP A 90 -16.51 -31.77 25.66
CA ASP A 90 -17.33 -32.87 25.15
C ASP A 90 -16.71 -34.25 25.44
N HIS A 91 -15.38 -34.33 25.60
CA HIS A 91 -14.61 -35.57 25.87
C HIS A 91 -14.27 -35.80 27.35
N GLN A 92 -14.82 -35.04 28.31
CA GLN A 92 -14.79 -35.39 29.75
C GLN A 92 -15.70 -36.60 30.09
N GLY A 93 -15.65 -37.64 29.25
CA GLY A 93 -16.35 -38.92 29.41
C GLY A 93 -15.62 -40.13 28.81
N GLY A 94 -14.44 -39.99 28.20
CA GLY A 94 -13.72 -41.14 27.62
C GLY A 94 -12.24 -40.83 27.36
N GLY A 95 -11.37 -41.78 27.74
CA GLY A 95 -9.93 -41.63 27.84
C GLY A 95 -9.17 -41.27 26.56
N TYR A 96 -7.98 -40.74 26.80
CA TYR A 96 -6.97 -40.21 25.89
C TYR A 96 -6.56 -41.15 24.74
N GLU A 97 -6.52 -40.63 23.51
CA GLU A 97 -5.42 -40.87 22.57
C GLU A 97 -5.09 -39.55 21.85
N GLU A 98 -3.80 -39.20 21.86
CA GLU A 98 -3.23 -37.98 21.31
C GLU A 98 -2.94 -38.19 19.82
N GLU A 99 -3.91 -37.85 18.97
CA GLU A 99 -3.69 -37.75 17.52
C GLU A 99 -3.13 -36.35 17.21
N GLU A 100 -1.82 -36.28 16.92
CA GLU A 100 -1.17 -35.09 16.36
C GLU A 100 -1.84 -34.74 15.01
N ASP A 101 -2.77 -33.79 15.02
CA ASP A 101 -3.33 -33.21 13.80
C ASP A 101 -2.24 -32.36 13.11
N ALA A 102 -1.49 -33.01 12.23
CA ALA A 102 -0.50 -32.48 11.32
C ALA A 102 -1.13 -31.49 10.32
N GLY A 103 -1.45 -30.29 10.81
CA GLY A 103 -2.06 -29.21 10.05
C GLY A 103 -1.28 -27.91 10.09
N ALA A 104 0.05 -27.96 10.26
CA ALA A 104 0.90 -26.78 10.07
C ALA A 104 1.02 -26.50 8.57
N VAL A 105 0.07 -25.72 8.01
CA VAL A 105 0.25 -25.13 6.68
C VAL A 105 1.41 -24.15 6.78
N GLU A 106 2.61 -24.60 6.42
CA GLU A 106 3.76 -23.75 6.18
C GLU A 106 3.36 -22.67 5.16
N THR A 107 3.17 -21.44 5.63
CA THR A 107 3.13 -20.30 4.72
C THR A 107 4.52 -20.12 4.15
N HIS A 108 4.78 -20.73 2.99
CA HIS A 108 5.94 -20.42 2.17
C HIS A 108 5.97 -18.92 1.91
N VAL A 109 6.79 -18.19 2.66
CA VAL A 109 7.19 -16.83 2.32
C VAL A 109 8.10 -16.95 1.10
N SER A 110 7.51 -16.87 -0.09
CA SER A 110 8.26 -16.80 -1.33
C SER A 110 9.05 -15.50 -1.35
N HIS A 111 10.32 -15.57 -0.92
CA HIS A 111 11.29 -14.50 -1.11
C HIS A 111 11.64 -14.44 -2.60
N HIS A 112 10.80 -13.75 -3.37
CA HIS A 112 11.13 -13.43 -4.76
C HIS A 112 12.12 -12.27 -4.79
N VAL A 113 13.40 -12.57 -4.59
CA VAL A 113 14.49 -11.65 -4.92
C VAL A 113 14.67 -11.70 -6.43
N LYS A 114 14.15 -10.69 -7.13
CA LYS A 114 14.38 -10.52 -8.57
C LYS A 114 15.81 -10.04 -8.78
N ALA A 115 16.75 -10.97 -8.89
CA ALA A 115 18.08 -10.69 -9.42
C ALA A 115 17.92 -10.33 -10.91
N LYS A 116 18.14 -9.06 -11.25
CA LYS A 116 18.33 -8.66 -12.65
C LYS A 116 19.71 -9.15 -13.08
N ALA A 117 19.74 -10.20 -13.89
CA ALA A 117 20.89 -10.53 -14.72
C ALA A 117 20.90 -9.58 -15.92
N GLU A 118 21.86 -8.68 -15.97
CA GLU A 118 22.35 -8.07 -17.21
C GLU A 118 23.81 -8.50 -17.34
N GLY A 119 24.09 -9.20 -18.43
CA GLY A 119 25.39 -9.80 -18.67
C GLY A 119 26.43 -8.82 -19.18
N GLY A 120 27.68 -9.25 -19.07
CA GLY A 120 28.73 -8.94 -20.03
C GLY A 120 29.74 -7.89 -19.61
N GLY A 121 30.99 -8.34 -19.40
CA GLY A 121 32.15 -7.56 -19.82
C GLY A 121 33.31 -7.44 -18.82
N GLY A 122 34.34 -8.27 -19.04
CA GLY A 122 35.74 -7.83 -19.10
C GLY A 122 36.44 -7.40 -17.80
N GLY A 123 37.48 -8.14 -17.41
CA GLY A 123 38.29 -7.85 -16.23
C GLY A 123 39.33 -6.75 -16.39
N ALA A 124 39.88 -6.32 -15.26
CA ALA A 124 41.29 -6.00 -15.06
C ALA A 124 41.52 -5.73 -13.56
N SER A 125 42.62 -6.27 -13.06
CA SER A 125 43.18 -6.12 -11.72
C SER A 125 43.48 -4.67 -11.34
N ASP A 126 43.19 -4.27 -10.10
CA ASP A 126 44.00 -3.23 -9.43
C ASP A 126 44.02 -3.45 -7.90
N THR A 127 45.24 -3.58 -7.38
CA THR A 127 45.57 -3.88 -5.98
C THR A 127 45.62 -2.58 -5.17
N GLY A 128 44.46 -2.06 -4.76
CA GLY A 128 44.34 -0.84 -3.97
C GLY A 128 44.03 -1.08 -2.48
N LYS A 129 44.97 -0.73 -1.59
CA LYS A 129 44.86 -0.80 -0.12
C LYS A 129 43.54 -0.19 0.41
N ARG A 130 42.76 -0.96 1.19
CA ARG A 130 41.51 -0.50 1.83
C ARG A 130 41.83 0.53 2.92
N LYS A 131 41.46 1.80 2.70
CA LYS A 131 41.48 2.84 3.76
C LYS A 131 40.38 2.53 4.78
N LYS A 132 40.76 2.37 6.06
CA LYS A 132 39.81 2.17 7.17
C LYS A 132 39.02 3.47 7.38
N PHE A 133 37.70 3.41 7.22
CA PHE A 133 36.80 4.52 7.54
C PHE A 133 36.60 4.58 9.06
N HIS A 134 36.75 5.76 9.66
CA HIS A 134 36.61 6.00 11.11
C HIS A 134 35.28 6.72 11.38
N PRO A 135 34.42 6.24 12.29
CA PRO A 135 32.99 6.56 12.29
C PRO A 135 32.61 7.85 13.05
N LEU A 136 33.40 8.92 12.95
CA LEU A 136 33.10 10.17 13.65
C LEU A 136 33.01 11.42 12.76
N PHE A 137 33.14 11.29 11.45
CA PHE A 137 32.77 12.36 10.52
C PHE A 137 32.17 11.76 9.25
N GLY A 138 30.87 11.99 9.06
CA GLY A 138 30.08 11.56 7.91
C GLY A 138 28.67 11.19 8.31
#